data_AF-A0A399ZZJ8-F1
#
_entry.id   AF-A0A399ZZJ8-F1
#
_cell.length_a   1.000
_cell.length_b   1.000
_cell.length_c   1.000
_cell.angle_alpha   90.00
_cell.angle_beta   90.00
_cell.angle_gamma   90.00
#
_symmetry.space_group_name_H-M   'P 1'
#
loop_
_entity.id
_entity.type
_entity.pdbx_description
1 polymer ?
#
loop_
_entity_poly.entity_id
_entity_poly.type
_entity_poly.pdbx_seq_one_letter_code
_entity_poly.pdbx_strand_id
1 'polypeptide(L)'
;MGQLVVITFETPDQAGELAKTLRQLESDNALKLEDMRVIVKDAEGKTHVHDDAGHPVALDVDQKFVNEVAEKLKPNTSALFVLGSDANQAAVLNALKPYQGTLIQTSLSSDMEAQLRRALSER
;
A
#
# COMPACT_ATOMS: atom_id res chain seq x y z
N MET A 1 -12.75 13.59 -1.83
CA MET A 1 -11.67 13.69 -0.81
C MET A 1 -10.87 12.40 -0.96
N GLY A 2 -9.58 12.50 -1.24
CA GLY A 2 -8.73 11.32 -1.41
C GLY A 2 -8.58 10.54 -0.10
N GLN A 3 -8.69 9.22 -0.19
CA GLN A 3 -8.48 8.26 0.88
C GLN A 3 -7.06 7.71 0.76
N LEU A 4 -6.25 7.96 1.78
CA LEU A 4 -4.90 7.42 1.90
C LEU A 4 -4.96 6.07 2.61
N VAL A 5 -4.25 5.08 2.08
CA VAL A 5 -4.05 3.77 2.72
C VAL A 5 -2.57 3.42 2.66
N VAL A 6 -2.01 3.07 3.83
CA VAL A 6 -0.60 2.71 3.99
C VAL A 6 -0.48 1.35 4.62
N ILE A 7 0.04 0.39 3.86
CA ILE A 7 0.16 -1.01 4.27
C ILE A 7 1.62 -1.42 4.17
N THR A 8 2.17 -2.01 5.22
CA THR A 8 3.52 -2.55 5.24
C THR A 8 3.52 -4.07 5.17
N PHE A 9 4.44 -4.66 4.43
CA PHE A 9 4.58 -6.09 4.21
C PHE A 9 5.97 -6.53 4.67
N GLU A 10 6.04 -7.74 5.23
CA GLU A 10 7.31 -8.32 5.70
C GLU A 10 8.25 -8.72 4.56
N THR A 11 7.76 -8.74 3.33
CA THR A 11 8.51 -9.14 2.13
C THR A 11 8.59 -7.98 1.13
N PRO A 12 9.71 -7.82 0.40
CA PRO A 12 9.87 -6.73 -0.56
C PRO A 12 8.95 -6.85 -1.79
N ASP A 13 8.57 -8.08 -2.19
CA ASP A 13 7.79 -8.33 -3.40
C ASP A 13 6.28 -8.09 -3.26
N GLN A 14 5.71 -8.30 -2.06
CA GLN A 14 4.27 -8.26 -1.85
C GLN A 14 3.65 -6.90 -2.16
N ALA A 15 4.32 -5.78 -1.85
CA ALA A 15 3.80 -4.46 -2.20
C ALA A 15 3.66 -4.28 -3.73
N GLY A 16 4.59 -4.82 -4.51
CA GLY A 16 4.54 -4.77 -5.97
C GLY A 16 3.45 -5.66 -6.57
N GLU A 17 3.22 -6.85 -6.00
CA GLU A 17 2.14 -7.74 -6.45
C GLU A 17 0.75 -7.15 -6.15
N LEU A 18 0.57 -6.58 -4.95
CA LEU A 18 -0.65 -5.91 -4.59
C LEU A 18 -0.89 -4.67 -5.45
N ALA A 19 0.16 -3.88 -5.74
CA ALA A 19 0.07 -2.73 -6.63
C ALA A 19 -0.51 -3.13 -8.00
N LYS A 20 -0.01 -4.23 -8.60
CA LYS A 20 -0.53 -4.76 -9.86
C LYS A 20 -2.00 -5.18 -9.75
N THR A 21 -2.36 -5.85 -8.68
CA THR A 21 -3.75 -6.30 -8.43
C THR A 21 -4.70 -5.11 -8.33
N LEU A 22 -4.31 -4.06 -7.61
CA LEU A 22 -5.09 -2.84 -7.47
C LEU A 22 -5.20 -2.09 -8.80
N ARG A 23 -4.12 -2.00 -9.58
CA ARG A 23 -4.16 -1.38 -10.92
C ARG A 23 -5.11 -2.11 -11.87
N GLN A 24 -5.20 -3.43 -11.77
CA GLN A 24 -6.16 -4.21 -12.54
C GLN A 24 -7.61 -3.90 -12.14
N LEU A 25 -7.87 -3.72 -10.85
CA LEU A 25 -9.19 -3.32 -10.35
C LEU A 25 -9.55 -1.88 -10.75
N GLU A 26 -8.57 -0.98 -10.82
CA GLU A 26 -8.78 0.38 -11.33
C GLU A 26 -9.22 0.35 -12.80
N SER A 27 -8.55 -0.47 -13.61
CA SER A 27 -8.93 -0.71 -15.00
C SER A 27 -10.34 -1.33 -15.15
N ASP A 28 -10.80 -2.10 -14.17
CA ASP A 28 -12.17 -2.67 -14.14
C ASP A 28 -13.23 -1.66 -13.64
N ASN A 29 -12.83 -0.42 -13.37
CA ASN A 29 -13.66 0.61 -12.72
C ASN A 29 -14.15 0.20 -11.32
N ALA A 30 -13.54 -0.81 -10.71
CA ALA A 30 -13.91 -1.29 -9.38
C ALA A 30 -13.40 -0.35 -8.27
N LEU A 31 -12.37 0.43 -8.54
CA LEU A 31 -11.79 1.42 -7.63
C LEU A 31 -11.15 2.57 -8.41
N LYS A 32 -11.18 3.79 -7.88
CA LYS A 32 -10.47 4.92 -8.49
C LYS A 32 -9.23 5.24 -7.69
N LEU A 33 -8.08 4.99 -8.30
CA LEU A 33 -6.78 5.37 -7.76
C LEU A 33 -6.40 6.74 -8.30
N GLU A 34 -6.00 7.64 -7.40
CA GLU A 34 -5.41 8.92 -7.75
C GLU A 34 -3.90 8.81 -7.86
N ASP A 35 -3.26 8.09 -6.93
CA ASP A 35 -1.82 7.83 -6.95
C ASP A 35 -1.48 6.52 -6.24
N MET A 36 -0.39 5.87 -6.64
CA MET A 36 0.10 4.65 -6.02
C MET A 36 1.62 4.63 -6.02
N ARG A 37 2.20 4.30 -4.86
CA ARG A 37 3.65 4.20 -4.71
C ARG A 37 4.02 2.96 -3.92
N VAL A 38 4.99 2.21 -4.45
CA VAL A 38 5.60 1.07 -3.77
C VAL A 38 6.91 1.55 -3.17
N ILE A 39 7.07 1.39 -1.86
CA ILE A 39 8.32 1.66 -1.16
C ILE A 39 8.90 0.32 -0.72
N VAL A 40 10.14 0.02 -1.11
CA VAL A 40 10.87 -1.16 -0.67
C VAL A 40 12.05 -0.70 0.15
N LYS A 41 12.19 -1.20 1.38
CA LYS A 41 13.38 -0.99 2.19
C LYS A 41 14.33 -2.17 2.00
N ASP A 42 15.49 -1.88 1.42
CA ASP A 42 16.51 -2.89 1.20
C ASP A 42 17.17 -3.33 2.53
N ALA A 43 18.00 -4.38 2.49
CA ALA A 43 18.78 -4.85 3.63
C ALA A 43 19.74 -3.77 4.17
N GLU A 44 20.20 -2.85 3.32
CA GLU A 44 21.00 -1.69 3.73
C GLU A 44 20.23 -0.63 4.53
N GLY A 45 18.90 -0.76 4.63
CA GLY A 45 18.03 0.23 5.27
C GLY A 45 17.66 1.42 4.38
N LYS A 46 18.13 1.44 3.13
CA LYS A 46 17.76 2.43 2.11
C LYS A 46 16.36 2.15 1.56
N THR A 47 15.56 3.19 1.40
CA THR A 47 14.24 3.14 0.78
C THR A 47 14.35 3.37 -0.72
N HIS A 48 13.83 2.39 -1.47
CA HIS A 48 13.67 2.42 -2.91
C HIS A 48 12.20 2.62 -3.22
N VAL A 49 11.92 3.50 -4.17
CA VAL A 49 10.54 3.85 -4.53
C VAL A 49 10.32 3.41 -5.95
N HIS A 50 9.34 2.56 -6.15
CA HIS A 50 8.95 2.05 -7.45
C HIS A 50 7.49 2.42 -7.75
N ASP A 51 7.23 2.63 -9.04
CA ASP A 51 5.88 2.69 -9.59
C ASP A 51 5.30 1.27 -9.76
N ASP A 52 4.03 1.12 -10.15
CA ASP A 52 3.40 -0.19 -10.33
C ASP A 52 4.08 -1.07 -11.40
N ALA A 53 4.76 -0.41 -12.35
CA ALA A 53 5.56 -1.07 -13.37
C ALA A 53 6.94 -1.56 -12.85
N GLY A 54 7.30 -1.27 -11.60
CA GLY A 54 8.62 -1.58 -11.02
C GLY A 54 9.71 -0.60 -11.44
N HIS A 55 9.34 0.54 -12.03
CA HIS A 55 10.29 1.58 -12.40
C HIS A 55 10.61 2.49 -11.20
N PRO A 56 11.88 2.87 -10.99
CA PRO A 56 12.22 3.83 -9.96
C PRO A 56 11.62 5.19 -10.28
N VAL A 57 10.83 5.71 -9.35
CA VAL A 57 10.19 7.03 -9.46
C VAL A 57 10.48 7.86 -8.22
N ALA A 58 10.53 9.18 -8.39
CA ALA A 58 10.60 10.07 -7.25
C ALA A 58 9.26 10.08 -6.51
N LEU A 59 9.30 10.02 -5.18
CA LEU A 59 8.13 10.33 -4.37
C LEU A 59 7.91 11.84 -4.40
N ASP A 60 6.73 12.26 -4.86
CA ASP A 60 6.19 13.60 -4.57
C ASP A 60 5.57 13.66 -3.16
N VAL A 61 5.61 12.54 -2.43
CA VAL A 61 5.15 12.42 -1.03
C VAL A 61 6.15 13.08 -0.08
N ASP A 62 5.64 13.75 0.95
CA ASP A 62 6.44 14.34 2.03
C ASP A 62 7.53 13.39 2.55
N GLN A 63 8.80 13.80 2.40
CA GLN A 63 9.95 13.03 2.90
C GLN A 63 9.82 12.66 4.38
N LYS A 64 9.19 13.53 5.18
CA LYS A 64 8.95 13.26 6.60
C LYS A 64 8.09 12.02 6.80
N PHE A 65 7.03 11.87 6.00
CA PHE A 65 6.13 10.73 6.09
C PHE A 65 6.81 9.43 5.64
N VAL A 66 7.58 9.53 4.56
CA VAL A 66 8.40 8.42 4.07
C VAL A 66 9.39 7.98 5.14
N ASN A 67 10.06 8.93 5.81
CA ASN A 67 10.98 8.62 6.89
C ASN A 67 10.27 7.95 8.07
N GLU A 68 9.13 8.46 8.51
CA GLU A 68 8.38 7.86 9.62
C GLU A 68 7.92 6.43 9.32
N VAL A 69 7.49 6.15 8.09
CA VAL A 69 7.14 4.78 7.69
C VAL A 69 8.39 3.93 7.51
N ALA A 70 9.47 4.48 6.94
CA ALA A 70 10.76 3.82 6.81
C ALA A 70 11.41 3.48 8.15
N GLU A 71 11.19 4.27 9.19
CA GLU A 71 11.66 3.97 10.56
C GLU A 71 10.86 2.85 11.22
N LYS A 72 9.58 2.70 10.84
CA LYS A 72 8.73 1.59 11.27
C LYS A 72 8.97 0.31 10.46
N LEU A 73 9.49 0.44 9.24
CA LEU A 73 9.85 -0.66 8.36
C LEU A 73 11.18 -1.28 8.77
N LYS A 74 11.23 -2.61 8.78
CA LYS A 74 12.49 -3.36 8.96
C LYS A 74 13.28 -3.39 7.64
N PRO A 75 14.61 -3.57 7.66
CA PRO A 75 15.34 -3.91 6.45
C PRO A 75 14.73 -5.16 5.79
N ASN A 76 14.68 -5.18 4.46
CA ASN A 76 14.08 -6.26 3.64
C ASN A 76 12.55 -6.34 3.72
N THR A 77 11.87 -5.20 3.88
CA THR A 77 10.40 -5.12 3.91
C THR A 77 9.89 -4.11 2.87
N SER A 78 8.59 -4.10 2.61
CA SER A 78 7.99 -3.13 1.70
C SER A 78 6.77 -2.44 2.30
N ALA A 79 6.40 -1.30 1.73
CA ALA A 79 5.18 -0.57 2.03
C ALA A 79 4.50 -0.17 0.72
N LEU A 80 3.19 -0.30 0.70
CA LEU A 80 2.36 0.20 -0.38
C LEU A 80 1.60 1.42 0.11
N PHE A 81 1.72 2.50 -0.64
CA PHE A 81 0.93 3.72 -0.50
C PHE A 81 -0.07 3.77 -1.63
N VAL A 82 -1.33 3.92 -1.26
CA VAL A 82 -2.42 4.03 -2.20
C VAL A 82 -3.21 5.26 -1.84
N LEU A 83 -3.36 6.16 -2.80
CA LEU A 83 -4.26 7.29 -2.73
C LEU A 83 -5.36 7.05 -3.75
N GLY A 84 -6.61 7.06 -3.30
CA GLY A 84 -7.74 6.85 -4.19
C GLY A 84 -8.98 7.58 -3.69
N SER A 85 -9.91 7.82 -4.59
CA SER A 85 -11.25 8.29 -4.27
C SER A 85 -12.22 7.15 -4.58
N ASP A 86 -13.29 6.95 -3.80
CA ASP A 86 -14.29 5.92 -4.09
C ASP A 86 -13.69 4.50 -4.28
N ALA A 87 -13.10 3.96 -3.22
CA ALA A 87 -12.61 2.58 -3.22
C ALA A 87 -13.73 1.60 -2.86
N ASN A 88 -14.00 0.61 -3.74
CA ASN A 88 -14.93 -0.47 -3.40
C ASN A 88 -14.32 -1.37 -2.32
N GLN A 89 -14.90 -1.34 -1.13
CA GLN A 89 -14.47 -2.11 0.03
C GLN A 89 -14.32 -3.61 -0.27
N ALA A 90 -15.27 -4.21 -0.99
CA ALA A 90 -15.20 -5.61 -1.33
C ALA A 90 -14.00 -5.93 -2.25
N ALA A 91 -13.73 -5.06 -3.23
CA ALA A 91 -12.61 -5.22 -4.16
C ALA A 91 -11.27 -5.05 -3.45
N VAL A 92 -11.13 -4.01 -2.61
CA VAL A 92 -9.92 -3.78 -1.82
C VAL A 92 -9.68 -4.92 -0.84
N LEU A 93 -10.71 -5.35 -0.10
CA LEU A 93 -10.59 -6.49 0.80
C LEU A 93 -10.19 -7.75 0.04
N ASN A 94 -10.76 -8.00 -1.13
CA ASN A 94 -10.41 -9.19 -1.93
C ASN A 94 -9.00 -9.12 -2.50
N ALA A 95 -8.54 -7.94 -2.90
CA ALA A 95 -7.17 -7.71 -3.32
C ALA A 95 -6.20 -7.93 -2.15
N LEU A 96 -6.58 -7.56 -0.92
CA LEU A 96 -5.73 -7.68 0.27
C LEU A 96 -5.76 -9.05 0.94
N LYS A 97 -6.85 -9.82 0.82
CA LYS A 97 -6.99 -11.19 1.35
C LYS A 97 -5.80 -12.13 1.07
N PRO A 98 -5.22 -12.16 -0.15
CA PRO A 98 -4.07 -13.02 -0.41
C PRO A 98 -2.77 -12.51 0.21
N TYR A 99 -2.67 -11.24 0.57
CA TYR A 99 -1.46 -10.63 1.09
C TYR A 99 -1.51 -10.46 2.61
N GLN A 100 -0.37 -10.66 3.26
CA GLN A 100 -0.25 -10.51 4.70
C GLN A 100 0.53 -9.24 5.00
N GLY A 101 -0.16 -8.25 5.57
CA GLY A 101 0.39 -6.92 5.79
C GLY A 101 -0.10 -6.29 7.08
N THR A 102 0.53 -5.19 7.47
CA THR A 102 0.12 -4.39 8.62
C THR A 102 -0.34 -3.04 8.13
N LEU A 103 -1.60 -2.70 8.42
CA LEU A 103 -2.11 -1.36 8.16
C LEU A 103 -1.47 -0.38 9.14
N ILE A 104 -0.63 0.53 8.64
CA ILE A 104 0.06 1.53 9.46
C ILE A 104 -0.83 2.76 9.65
N GLN A 105 -1.42 3.23 8.56
CA GLN A 105 -2.28 4.40 8.57
C GLN A 105 -3.30 4.31 7.45
N THR A 106 -4.51 4.79 7.73
CA THR A 106 -5.50 5.04 6.71
C THR A 106 -6.32 6.28 7.05
N SER A 107 -6.84 6.95 6.02
CA SER A 107 -7.83 8.01 6.13
C SER A 107 -9.25 7.52 5.81
N LEU A 108 -9.46 6.19 5.81
CA LEU A 108 -10.77 5.56 5.65
C LEU A 108 -11.62 5.67 6.92
N SER A 109 -12.93 5.45 6.79
CA SER A 109 -13.83 5.36 7.96
C SER A 109 -13.46 4.16 8.84
N SER A 110 -13.70 4.27 10.16
CA SER A 110 -13.32 3.24 11.14
C SER A 110 -13.88 1.85 10.84
N ASP A 111 -15.07 1.74 10.26
CA ASP A 111 -15.64 0.46 9.82
C ASP A 111 -14.76 -0.23 8.76
N MET A 112 -14.36 0.54 7.75
CA MET A 112 -13.55 0.03 6.66
C MET A 112 -12.11 -0.24 7.08
N GLU A 113 -11.53 0.61 7.92
CA GLU A 113 -10.24 0.33 8.57
C GLU A 113 -10.29 -1.00 9.32
N ALA A 114 -11.34 -1.24 10.14
CA ALA A 114 -11.47 -2.46 10.89
C ALA A 114 -11.57 -3.70 9.98
N GLN A 115 -12.30 -3.61 8.86
CA GLN A 115 -12.36 -4.70 7.89
C GLN A 115 -11.02 -4.93 7.19
N LEU A 116 -10.32 -3.88 6.77
CA LEU A 116 -9.01 -3.99 6.13
C LEU A 116 -7.98 -4.62 7.06
N ARG A 117 -7.92 -4.11 8.29
CA ARG A 117 -7.05 -4.64 9.33
C ARG A 117 -7.36 -6.11 9.60
N ARG A 118 -8.64 -6.49 9.68
CA ARG A 118 -9.04 -7.89 9.83
C ARG A 118 -8.61 -8.76 8.65
N ALA A 119 -8.89 -8.34 7.42
CA ALA A 119 -8.51 -9.09 6.22
C ALA A 119 -6.99 -9.32 6.13
N LEU A 120 -6.20 -8.36 6.61
CA LEU A 120 -4.74 -8.44 6.66
C LEU A 120 -4.20 -9.23 7.87
N SER A 121 -4.94 -9.26 9.00
CA SER A 121 -4.50 -9.90 10.25
C SER A 121 -5.05 -11.32 10.44
N GLU A 122 -6.15 -11.69 9.78
CA GLU A 122 -6.78 -13.01 9.91
C GLU A 122 -6.07 -14.04 9.03
N ARG A 123 -4.89 -14.51 9.45
CA ARG A 123 -4.28 -15.78 9.03
C ARG A 123 -3.33 -16.33 10.09
#